data_AF-A0A1U7J251-F1
#
_entry.id   AF-A0A1U7J251-F1
#
_cell.length_a   1.000
_cell.length_b   1.000
_cell.length_c   1.000
_cell.angle_alpha   90.00
_cell.angle_beta   90.00
_cell.angle_gamma   90.00
#
_symmetry.space_group_name_H-M   'P 1'
#
loop_
_entity.id
_entity.type
_entity.pdbx_description
1 polymer ?
#
loop_
_entity_poly.entity_id
_entity_poly.type
_entity_poly.pdbx_seq_one_letter_code
_entity_poly.pdbx_strand_id
1 'polypeptide(L)'
;MCQVLDCAVDYKWSRIEFNSAFLNWQREQWNLSIIDNSKHEGLSHLILSVGETGSELQKYFTQDLPRHLNQLGVEKAKPSSAKPKVDIGSKSITEVAASLTNCRIVVYTGAGISSASGIPTFRGDNGIEAKIPLDEPFPGELVAWMIAKPNELAKLICDFQEQLSQAQPNEAHFQISILECSGHITCVVSGNIDQLHKIAGSREVITPRTFVANTSLRLSAFDTLLVLGVSDDTEGVISMARANNKRVVIVDPFIPKYLAEFDEYVCAPASNFLAALIREIDSTTQPCVIGSSRFPMIDIPSIHKSSESRLGTQLDLPRLVELVADFPSSRSTIHGVKHWQETAWIALQLLEDQPDADPYVVQLFSVFHDCQRWNDEHDPDHGRRAAQLILRMGTEHLGICDRQIELLATACALHADGYITSDPTIALCWDADRFGLWRIGVSPQPAGMSLPQSRHLCRIFDAQYLRYSTPGWDVIASSYKSLSQRLLQ
;
A
#
# COMPACT_ATOMS: atom_id res chain seq x y z
N MET A 1 -18.51 -5.31 18.08
CA MET A 1 -17.32 -6.03 17.59
C MET A 1 -16.36 -5.10 16.86
N CYS A 2 -16.75 -4.39 15.79
CA CYS A 2 -15.88 -3.39 15.16
C CYS A 2 -15.33 -2.36 16.17
N GLN A 3 -16.16 -1.77 17.03
CA GLN A 3 -15.68 -0.89 18.11
C GLN A 3 -14.83 -1.59 19.19
N VAL A 4 -15.03 -2.89 19.40
CA VAL A 4 -14.23 -3.71 20.34
C VAL A 4 -12.88 -4.05 19.72
N LEU A 5 -12.84 -4.25 18.41
CA LEU A 5 -11.63 -4.47 17.61
C LEU A 5 -10.86 -3.15 17.42
N ASP A 6 -11.54 -2.03 17.19
CA ASP A 6 -10.96 -0.68 17.15
C ASP A 6 -10.20 -0.38 18.46
N CYS A 7 -10.81 -0.70 19.61
CA CYS A 7 -10.17 -0.53 20.92
C CYS A 7 -8.99 -1.49 21.16
N ALA A 8 -8.89 -2.60 20.41
CA ALA A 8 -7.85 -3.60 20.58
C ALA A 8 -6.62 -3.36 19.68
N VAL A 9 -6.73 -2.51 18.67
CA VAL A 9 -5.66 -2.24 17.68
C VAL A 9 -4.78 -1.04 18.09
N ASP A 10 -5.26 -0.11 18.93
CA ASP A 10 -4.55 1.12 19.31
C ASP A 10 -3.61 1.01 20.55
N TYR A 11 -2.54 0.22 20.43
CA TYR A 11 -1.29 0.26 21.25
C TYR A 11 -1.19 -0.49 22.60
N LYS A 12 -0.03 -1.15 22.73
CA LYS A 12 0.74 -1.63 23.90
C LYS A 12 -0.05 -1.79 25.23
N TRP A 13 -0.34 -3.05 25.54
CA TRP A 13 -0.94 -3.60 26.77
C TRP A 13 -0.33 -3.16 28.12
N SER A 14 0.77 -2.39 28.16
CA SER A 14 1.48 -2.10 29.40
C SER A 14 0.92 -0.94 30.23
N ARG A 15 -0.07 -0.18 29.75
CA ARG A 15 -0.86 0.78 30.56
C ARG A 15 -2.02 1.34 29.74
N ILE A 16 -3.20 0.74 29.87
CA ILE A 16 -4.44 1.34 29.38
C ILE A 16 -5.00 2.25 30.49
N GLU A 17 -4.79 3.56 30.38
CA GLU A 17 -5.64 4.54 31.07
C GLU A 17 -6.82 4.88 30.15
N PHE A 18 -7.95 4.24 30.41
CA PHE A 18 -9.19 4.37 29.66
C PHE A 18 -9.77 5.78 29.81
N ASN A 19 -9.93 6.51 28.71
CA ASN A 19 -10.67 7.77 28.67
C ASN A 19 -11.93 7.59 27.80
N SER A 20 -13.13 8.06 28.17
CA SER A 20 -13.88 8.08 29.43
C SER A 20 -15.31 8.46 29.05
N ALA A 21 -16.28 7.66 29.48
CA ALA A 21 -17.75 7.85 29.50
C ALA A 21 -18.47 6.57 29.08
N PHE A 22 -18.38 6.14 27.81
CA PHE A 22 -19.11 4.96 27.32
C PHE A 22 -18.50 3.64 27.83
N LEU A 23 -17.17 3.52 27.84
CA LEU A 23 -16.48 2.33 28.37
C LEU A 23 -16.44 2.31 29.90
N ASN A 24 -16.46 3.47 30.58
CA ASN A 24 -16.65 3.52 32.04
C ASN A 24 -18.08 3.11 32.40
N TRP A 25 -19.07 3.56 31.63
CA TRP A 25 -20.44 3.08 31.74
C TRP A 25 -20.53 1.56 31.48
N GLN A 26 -19.88 1.01 30.46
CA GLN A 26 -19.85 -0.44 30.22
C GLN A 26 -19.08 -1.22 31.29
N ARG A 27 -17.97 -0.69 31.83
CA ARG A 27 -17.26 -1.32 32.96
C ARG A 27 -18.11 -1.34 34.24
N GLU A 28 -18.75 -0.23 34.56
CA GLU A 28 -19.63 -0.11 35.73
C GLU A 28 -20.90 -0.94 35.60
N GLN A 29 -21.47 -1.06 34.39
CA GLN A 29 -22.69 -1.82 34.15
C GLN A 29 -22.43 -3.32 33.93
N TRP A 30 -21.32 -3.72 33.29
CA TRP A 30 -21.08 -5.11 32.85
C TRP A 30 -19.96 -5.83 33.60
N ASN A 31 -19.27 -5.13 34.52
CA ASN A 31 -18.24 -5.67 35.42
C ASN A 31 -17.21 -6.56 34.69
N LEU A 32 -16.77 -6.11 33.51
CA LEU A 32 -15.78 -6.80 32.67
C LEU A 32 -14.37 -6.60 33.24
N SER A 33 -13.75 -7.67 33.72
CA SER A 33 -12.35 -7.67 34.15
C SER A 33 -11.47 -8.36 33.11
N ILE A 34 -10.44 -7.66 32.63
CA ILE A 34 -9.32 -8.26 31.88
C ILE A 34 -8.40 -8.89 32.91
N ILE A 35 -8.26 -10.21 32.88
CA ILE A 35 -7.26 -10.91 33.71
C ILE A 35 -5.97 -10.96 32.91
N ASP A 36 -5.01 -10.08 33.24
CA ASP A 36 -3.65 -10.20 32.75
C ASP A 36 -2.95 -11.33 33.50
N ASN A 37 -2.60 -12.40 32.77
CA ASN A 37 -2.00 -13.60 33.34
C ASN A 37 -0.50 -13.69 33.04
N SER A 38 0.20 -12.55 33.09
CA SER A 38 1.64 -12.41 32.86
C SER A 38 2.57 -13.18 33.83
N LYS A 39 2.04 -14.11 34.64
CA LYS A 39 2.81 -14.96 35.57
C LYS A 39 2.98 -16.42 35.12
N HIS A 40 2.44 -16.81 33.98
CA HIS A 40 2.68 -18.12 33.39
C HIS A 40 3.42 -17.99 32.07
N GLU A 41 4.69 -18.44 32.06
CA GLU A 41 5.50 -18.53 30.85
C GLU A 41 4.78 -19.39 29.80
N GLY A 42 4.43 -18.79 28.66
CA GLY A 42 4.20 -19.54 27.44
C GLY A 42 3.04 -19.14 26.54
N LEU A 43 1.93 -18.58 27.04
CA LEU A 43 0.76 -18.20 26.21
C LEU A 43 -0.11 -17.18 26.98
N SER A 44 -0.15 -15.92 26.54
CA SER A 44 -1.03 -14.90 27.09
C SER A 44 -2.48 -15.12 26.62
N HIS A 45 -3.25 -15.88 27.39
CA HIS A 45 -4.69 -16.04 27.17
C HIS A 45 -5.45 -14.82 27.68
N LEU A 46 -6.16 -14.11 26.79
CA LEU A 46 -7.14 -13.11 27.18
C LEU A 46 -8.38 -13.83 27.74
N ILE A 47 -8.59 -13.78 29.06
CA ILE A 47 -9.83 -14.29 29.68
C ILE A 47 -10.77 -13.12 29.90
N LEU A 48 -11.83 -13.05 29.10
CA LEU A 48 -12.97 -12.15 29.33
C LEU A 48 -13.86 -12.79 30.40
N SER A 49 -13.82 -12.26 31.63
CA SER A 49 -14.76 -12.65 32.70
C SER A 49 -15.99 -11.75 32.64
N VAL A 50 -17.17 -12.37 32.55
CA VAL A 50 -18.47 -11.71 32.59
C VAL A 50 -18.94 -11.72 34.06
N GLY A 51 -19.06 -10.55 34.69
CA GLY A 51 -19.52 -10.44 36.08
C GLY A 51 -21.03 -10.69 36.27
N GLU A 52 -21.52 -10.57 37.51
CA GLU A 52 -22.92 -10.89 37.88
C GLU A 52 -23.98 -10.19 37.00
N THR A 53 -23.80 -8.91 36.65
CA THR A 53 -24.70 -8.17 35.74
C THR A 53 -24.65 -8.67 34.28
N GLY A 54 -23.50 -9.16 33.83
CA GLY A 54 -23.37 -9.78 32.52
C GLY A 54 -24.03 -11.16 32.45
N SER A 55 -24.11 -11.89 33.58
CA SER A 55 -24.89 -13.13 33.68
C SER A 55 -26.41 -12.89 33.60
N GLU A 56 -26.89 -11.75 34.14
CA GLU A 56 -28.28 -11.32 34.01
C GLU A 56 -28.62 -10.85 32.59
N LEU A 57 -27.70 -10.14 31.91
CA LEU A 57 -27.85 -9.79 30.49
C LEU A 57 -27.78 -11.03 29.60
N GLN A 58 -26.90 -11.98 29.89
CA GLN A 58 -26.85 -13.26 29.19
C GLN A 58 -28.20 -13.97 29.31
N LYS A 59 -28.74 -14.06 30.52
CA LYS A 59 -30.08 -14.60 30.78
C LYS A 59 -31.16 -13.82 30.02
N TYR A 60 -31.10 -12.49 30.03
CA TYR A 60 -32.06 -11.66 29.32
C TYR A 60 -32.02 -11.93 27.81
N PHE A 61 -30.86 -11.86 27.16
CA PHE A 61 -30.73 -12.06 25.72
C PHE A 61 -30.97 -13.50 25.28
N THR A 62 -30.64 -14.51 26.10
CA THR A 62 -30.80 -15.92 25.73
C THR A 62 -32.16 -16.51 26.11
N GLN A 63 -32.83 -15.98 27.14
CA GLN A 63 -34.07 -16.55 27.68
C GLN A 63 -35.25 -15.56 27.64
N ASP A 64 -35.06 -14.33 28.12
CA ASP A 64 -36.18 -13.40 28.31
C ASP A 64 -36.56 -12.62 27.05
N LEU A 65 -35.57 -12.23 26.23
CA LEU A 65 -35.78 -11.48 24.98
C LEU A 65 -36.58 -12.31 23.95
N PRO A 66 -36.24 -13.60 23.67
CA PRO A 66 -37.09 -14.43 22.80
C PRO A 66 -38.52 -14.55 23.32
N ARG A 67 -38.69 -14.62 24.64
CA ARG A 67 -40.00 -14.71 25.30
C ARG A 67 -40.80 -13.41 25.16
N HIS A 68 -40.16 -12.25 25.35
CA HIS A 68 -40.78 -10.94 25.18
C HIS A 68 -41.15 -10.66 23.72
N LEU A 69 -40.29 -11.00 22.76
CA LEU A 69 -40.59 -10.83 21.34
C LEU A 69 -41.83 -11.63 20.93
N ASN A 70 -41.97 -12.87 21.43
CA ASN A 70 -43.17 -13.69 21.23
C ASN A 70 -44.42 -13.10 21.90
N GLN A 71 -44.31 -12.56 23.11
CA GLN A 71 -45.44 -11.91 23.81
C GLN A 71 -45.92 -10.64 23.11
N LEU A 72 -45.00 -9.90 22.47
CA LEU A 72 -45.30 -8.70 21.70
C LEU A 72 -45.81 -9.01 20.29
N GLY A 73 -45.94 -10.30 19.91
CA GLY A 73 -46.35 -10.70 18.57
C GLY A 73 -45.36 -10.30 17.47
N VAL A 74 -44.08 -10.10 17.83
CA VAL A 74 -43.02 -9.77 16.88
C VAL A 74 -42.62 -11.04 16.15
N GLU A 75 -43.23 -11.29 14.98
CA GLU A 75 -42.84 -12.39 14.11
C GLU A 75 -41.60 -12.03 13.29
N LYS A 76 -40.64 -12.97 13.18
CA LYS A 76 -39.51 -12.85 12.24
C LYS A 76 -40.09 -12.76 10.83
N ALA A 77 -39.94 -11.62 10.15
CA ALA A 77 -40.27 -11.52 8.74
C ALA A 77 -39.45 -12.57 7.98
N LYS A 78 -40.11 -13.46 7.23
CA LYS A 78 -39.40 -14.44 6.39
C LYS A 78 -38.49 -13.67 5.44
N PRO A 79 -37.19 -13.99 5.36
CA PRO A 79 -36.30 -13.32 4.43
C PRO A 79 -36.86 -13.53 3.02
N SER A 80 -37.00 -12.43 2.29
CA SER A 80 -37.19 -12.48 0.85
C SER A 80 -35.98 -13.22 0.26
N SER A 81 -36.16 -14.48 -0.12
CA SER A 81 -35.17 -15.26 -0.88
C SER A 81 -34.93 -14.70 -2.29
N ALA A 82 -35.68 -13.68 -2.70
CA ALA A 82 -35.35 -12.87 -3.85
C ALA A 82 -34.22 -11.91 -3.47
N LYS A 83 -32.97 -12.29 -3.80
CA LYS A 83 -31.99 -11.29 -4.23
C LYS A 83 -32.69 -10.51 -5.35
N PRO A 84 -32.84 -9.17 -5.27
CA PRO A 84 -33.36 -8.42 -6.39
C PRO A 84 -32.44 -8.72 -7.57
N LYS A 85 -32.93 -9.48 -8.55
CA LYS A 85 -32.36 -9.45 -9.91
C LYS A 85 -32.83 -8.13 -10.52
N VAL A 86 -32.33 -7.03 -9.98
CA VAL A 86 -32.31 -5.80 -10.75
C VAL A 86 -31.10 -5.97 -11.64
N ASP A 87 -31.34 -6.13 -12.93
CA ASP A 87 -30.29 -6.04 -13.93
C ASP A 87 -29.96 -4.54 -14.05
N ILE A 88 -29.13 -4.03 -13.13
CA ILE A 88 -28.81 -2.60 -13.01
C ILE A 88 -27.90 -2.14 -14.17
N GLY A 89 -27.60 -3.02 -15.14
CA GLY A 89 -26.77 -2.69 -16.30
C GLY A 89 -25.37 -2.27 -15.87
N SER A 90 -24.57 -3.23 -15.38
CA SER A 90 -23.18 -2.95 -15.02
C SER A 90 -22.44 -2.30 -16.19
N LYS A 91 -21.81 -1.15 -15.95
CA LYS A 91 -21.07 -0.44 -16.98
C LYS A 91 -19.73 -1.09 -17.28
N SER A 92 -19.21 -0.84 -18.48
CA SER A 92 -17.89 -1.28 -18.89
C SER A 92 -16.80 -0.61 -18.04
N ILE A 93 -15.80 -1.39 -17.62
CA ILE A 93 -14.63 -0.88 -16.88
C ILE A 93 -13.97 0.27 -17.65
N THR A 94 -13.71 0.07 -18.94
CA THR A 94 -12.97 1.04 -19.77
C THR A 94 -13.74 2.35 -19.94
N GLU A 95 -15.05 2.28 -20.17
CA GLU A 95 -15.89 3.47 -20.35
C GLU A 95 -15.91 4.34 -19.09
N VAL A 96 -16.10 3.71 -17.93
CA VAL A 96 -16.13 4.44 -16.66
C VAL A 96 -14.74 4.95 -16.32
N ALA A 97 -13.68 4.15 -16.48
CA ALA A 97 -12.29 4.57 -16.25
C ALA A 97 -11.92 5.80 -17.10
N ALA A 98 -12.19 5.78 -18.40
CA ALA A 98 -11.92 6.91 -19.30
C ALA A 98 -12.67 8.18 -18.85
N SER A 99 -13.92 8.04 -18.40
CA SER A 99 -14.72 9.16 -17.91
C SER A 99 -14.21 9.80 -16.61
N LEU A 100 -13.31 9.14 -15.88
CA LEU A 100 -12.76 9.60 -14.60
C LEU A 100 -11.40 10.31 -14.72
N THR A 101 -10.72 10.22 -15.87
CA THR A 101 -9.37 10.76 -16.10
C THR A 101 -9.22 12.26 -15.74
N ASN A 102 -10.28 13.05 -15.91
CA ASN A 102 -10.31 14.49 -15.65
C ASN A 102 -11.20 14.88 -14.45
N CYS A 103 -11.58 13.92 -13.60
CA CYS A 103 -12.37 14.19 -12.41
C CYS A 103 -11.48 14.41 -11.19
N ARG A 104 -11.95 15.22 -10.24
CA ARG A 104 -11.40 15.22 -8.88
C ARG A 104 -12.07 14.11 -8.10
N ILE A 105 -11.31 13.08 -7.76
CA ILE A 105 -11.82 11.84 -7.18
C ILE A 105 -11.51 11.79 -5.69
N VAL A 106 -12.50 11.45 -4.89
CA VAL A 106 -12.29 10.91 -3.53
C VAL A 106 -12.57 9.42 -3.58
N VAL A 107 -11.68 8.62 -3.02
CA VAL A 107 -11.91 7.17 -2.89
C VAL A 107 -12.48 6.86 -1.53
N TYR A 108 -13.55 6.07 -1.47
CA TYR A 108 -14.08 5.52 -0.23
C TYR A 108 -13.91 4.00 -0.23
N THR A 109 -13.11 3.48 0.69
CA THR A 109 -12.84 2.04 0.82
C THR A 109 -13.43 1.43 2.07
N GLY A 110 -13.86 0.17 1.96
CA GLY A 110 -14.24 -0.68 3.09
C GLY A 110 -13.45 -1.99 3.12
N ALA A 111 -13.84 -2.91 4.01
CA ALA A 111 -13.10 -4.15 4.27
C ALA A 111 -12.92 -5.05 3.03
N GLY A 112 -13.79 -4.91 2.02
CA GLY A 112 -13.69 -5.67 0.78
C GLY A 112 -12.38 -5.42 0.01
N ILE A 113 -11.80 -4.21 0.10
CA ILE A 113 -10.50 -3.90 -0.54
C ILE A 113 -9.36 -4.73 0.07
N SER A 114 -9.48 -5.11 1.34
CA SER A 114 -8.45 -5.83 2.12
C SER A 114 -8.64 -7.35 2.09
N SER A 115 -9.71 -7.85 1.48
CA SER A 115 -9.95 -9.29 1.37
C SER A 115 -8.84 -10.01 0.61
N ALA A 116 -8.28 -9.39 -0.43
CA ALA A 116 -7.15 -9.95 -1.19
C ALA A 116 -5.82 -9.91 -0.42
N SER A 117 -5.76 -9.17 0.69
CA SER A 117 -4.61 -9.11 1.61
C SER A 117 -4.68 -10.19 2.72
N GLY A 118 -5.63 -11.12 2.64
CA GLY A 118 -5.81 -12.18 3.62
C GLY A 118 -6.58 -11.78 4.89
N ILE A 119 -7.09 -10.54 4.94
CA ILE A 119 -7.92 -10.05 6.05
C ILE A 119 -9.37 -10.46 5.76
N PRO A 120 -10.01 -11.29 6.60
CA PRO A 120 -11.40 -11.66 6.38
C PRO A 120 -12.30 -10.44 6.53
N THR A 121 -13.28 -10.30 5.64
CA THR A 121 -14.36 -9.33 5.81
C THR A 121 -15.21 -9.69 7.02
N PHE A 122 -15.96 -8.73 7.58
CA PHE A 122 -16.91 -9.08 8.65
C PHE A 122 -18.06 -9.96 8.09
N ARG A 123 -18.64 -9.55 6.96
CA ARG A 123 -19.75 -10.23 6.28
C ARG A 123 -19.28 -11.05 5.06
N GLY A 124 -20.09 -12.00 4.61
CA GLY A 124 -19.86 -12.80 3.38
C GLY A 124 -19.46 -14.25 3.68
N ASP A 125 -19.41 -15.09 2.64
CA ASP A 125 -19.23 -16.55 2.76
C ASP A 125 -17.93 -16.95 3.47
N ASN A 126 -16.90 -16.10 3.41
CA ASN A 126 -15.61 -16.27 4.11
C ASN A 126 -15.41 -15.26 5.25
N GLY A 127 -16.47 -14.54 5.64
CA GLY A 127 -16.39 -13.49 6.65
C GLY A 127 -16.30 -14.02 8.08
N ILE A 128 -15.93 -13.16 9.01
CA ILE A 128 -15.88 -13.47 10.45
C ILE A 128 -17.23 -13.99 10.94
N GLU A 129 -18.32 -13.41 10.44
CA GLU A 129 -19.70 -13.78 10.75
C GLU A 129 -20.02 -15.25 10.41
N ALA A 130 -19.49 -15.79 9.31
CA ALA A 130 -19.69 -17.18 8.91
C ALA A 130 -19.02 -18.20 9.85
N LYS A 131 -18.07 -17.76 10.67
CA LYS A 131 -17.41 -18.59 11.70
C LYS A 131 -18.21 -18.67 12.99
N ILE A 132 -19.30 -17.89 13.10
CA ILE A 132 -20.17 -17.85 14.26
C ILE A 132 -21.38 -18.73 13.97
N PRO A 133 -21.68 -19.75 14.80
CA PRO A 133 -22.75 -20.72 14.55
C PRO A 133 -24.13 -20.11 14.84
N LEU A 134 -24.50 -19.08 14.07
CA LEU A 134 -25.79 -18.42 14.09
C LEU A 134 -26.46 -18.65 12.75
N ASP A 135 -27.70 -19.16 12.78
CA ASP A 135 -28.46 -19.43 11.56
C ASP A 135 -28.68 -18.15 10.73
N GLU A 136 -28.95 -17.02 11.40
CA GLU A 136 -28.89 -15.67 10.81
C GLU A 136 -28.47 -14.64 11.86
N PRO A 137 -27.29 -14.00 11.72
CA PRO A 137 -26.77 -13.12 12.77
C PRO A 137 -27.52 -11.78 12.78
N PHE A 138 -28.49 -11.66 13.69
CA PHE A 138 -29.02 -10.36 14.09
C PHE A 138 -28.06 -9.73 15.11
N PRO A 139 -27.88 -8.39 15.16
CA PRO A 139 -26.98 -7.75 16.13
C PRO A 139 -27.18 -8.21 17.58
N GLY A 140 -28.43 -8.50 17.97
CA GLY A 140 -28.75 -9.05 19.28
C GLY A 140 -28.30 -10.50 19.52
N GLU A 141 -28.47 -11.38 18.53
CA GLU A 141 -28.04 -12.79 18.62
C GLU A 141 -26.50 -12.90 18.63
N LEU A 142 -25.83 -12.05 17.84
CA LEU A 142 -24.38 -11.92 17.86
C LEU A 142 -23.87 -11.47 19.23
N VAL A 143 -24.49 -10.44 19.82
CA VAL A 143 -24.15 -9.97 21.18
C VAL A 143 -24.39 -11.07 22.23
N ALA A 144 -25.51 -11.78 22.14
CA ALA A 144 -25.81 -12.90 23.03
C ALA A 144 -24.75 -14.01 22.93
N TRP A 145 -24.33 -14.36 21.72
CA TRP A 145 -23.28 -15.35 21.50
C TRP A 145 -21.94 -14.88 22.05
N MET A 146 -21.54 -13.62 21.77
CA MET A 146 -20.29 -13.05 22.28
C MET A 146 -20.21 -13.10 23.82
N ILE A 147 -21.32 -12.81 24.50
CA ILE A 147 -21.41 -12.88 25.96
C ILE A 147 -21.37 -14.34 26.44
N ALA A 148 -22.09 -15.23 25.76
CA ALA A 148 -22.18 -16.63 26.17
C ALA A 148 -20.90 -17.44 25.90
N LYS A 149 -20.08 -17.01 24.94
CA LYS A 149 -18.91 -17.74 24.44
C LYS A 149 -17.62 -16.89 24.47
N PRO A 150 -17.20 -16.38 25.64
CA PRO A 150 -16.06 -15.46 25.75
C PRO A 150 -14.73 -16.06 25.25
N ASN A 151 -14.52 -17.38 25.43
CA ASN A 151 -13.31 -18.06 24.95
C ASN A 151 -13.28 -18.22 23.42
N GLU A 152 -14.44 -18.49 22.81
CA GLU A 152 -14.55 -18.60 21.34
C GLU A 152 -14.37 -17.22 20.69
N LEU A 153 -14.95 -16.18 21.30
CA LEU A 153 -14.72 -14.79 20.92
C LEU A 153 -13.24 -14.39 21.04
N ALA A 154 -12.58 -14.72 22.16
CA ALA A 154 -11.16 -14.42 22.36
C ALA A 154 -10.29 -15.07 21.27
N LYS A 155 -10.55 -16.34 20.94
CA LYS A 155 -9.87 -17.02 19.83
C LYS A 155 -10.10 -16.31 18.49
N LEU A 156 -11.35 -15.96 18.18
CA LEU A 156 -11.71 -15.27 16.95
C LEU A 156 -10.99 -13.91 16.82
N ILE A 157 -10.85 -13.18 17.92
CA ILE A 157 -10.11 -11.92 17.99
C ILE A 157 -8.61 -12.16 17.77
N CYS A 158 -8.01 -13.14 18.46
CA CYS A 158 -6.59 -13.48 18.28
C CYS A 158 -6.27 -13.88 16.84
N ASP A 159 -7.07 -14.77 16.24
CA ASP A 159 -6.91 -15.20 14.84
C ASP A 159 -6.99 -13.99 13.89
N PHE A 160 -7.94 -13.09 14.12
CA PHE A 160 -8.07 -11.87 13.32
C PHE A 160 -6.90 -10.89 13.50
N GLN A 161 -6.39 -10.74 14.72
CA GLN A 161 -5.21 -9.92 15.02
C GLN A 161 -3.95 -10.47 14.35
N GLU A 162 -3.76 -11.79 14.37
CA GLU A 162 -2.65 -12.43 13.68
C GLU A 162 -2.73 -12.16 12.16
N GLN A 163 -3.91 -12.33 11.57
CA GLN A 163 -4.15 -12.03 10.16
C GLN A 163 -3.88 -10.56 9.82
N LEU A 164 -4.35 -9.61 10.64
CA LEU A 164 -4.05 -8.18 10.47
C LEU A 164 -2.56 -7.89 10.54
N SER A 165 -1.83 -8.53 11.48
CA SER A 165 -0.40 -8.29 11.68
C SER A 165 0.48 -8.80 10.53
N GLN A 166 0.02 -9.85 9.84
CA GLN A 166 0.73 -10.46 8.71
C GLN A 166 0.32 -9.88 7.36
N ALA A 167 -0.83 -9.20 7.30
CA ALA A 167 -1.37 -8.65 6.07
C ALA A 167 -0.42 -7.62 5.44
N GLN A 168 -0.29 -7.70 4.12
CA GLN A 168 0.45 -6.74 3.31
C GLN A 168 -0.51 -6.02 2.37
N PRO A 169 -0.21 -4.78 1.95
CA PRO A 169 -1.02 -4.11 0.96
C PRO A 169 -1.07 -4.93 -0.34
N ASN A 170 -2.25 -4.98 -0.95
CA ASN A 170 -2.42 -5.59 -2.26
C ASN A 170 -2.37 -4.53 -3.37
N GLU A 171 -2.44 -5.01 -4.61
CA GLU A 171 -2.49 -4.22 -5.85
C GLU A 171 -3.36 -2.96 -5.74
N ALA A 172 -4.60 -3.07 -5.25
CA ALA A 172 -5.53 -1.95 -5.18
C ALA A 172 -5.06 -0.84 -4.23
N HIS A 173 -4.40 -1.19 -3.11
CA HIS A 173 -3.86 -0.20 -2.17
C HIS A 173 -2.73 0.61 -2.80
N PHE A 174 -1.82 -0.07 -3.50
CA PHE A 174 -0.72 0.59 -4.21
C PHE A 174 -1.23 1.47 -5.35
N GLN A 175 -2.22 1.01 -6.12
CA GLN A 175 -2.80 1.79 -7.21
C GLN A 175 -3.48 3.06 -6.69
N ILE A 176 -4.22 2.97 -5.57
CA ILE A 176 -4.83 4.15 -4.91
C ILE A 176 -3.76 5.13 -4.44
N SER A 177 -2.72 4.64 -3.76
CA SER A 177 -1.60 5.45 -3.26
C SER A 177 -0.92 6.24 -4.39
N ILE A 178 -0.72 5.62 -5.56
CA ILE A 178 -0.08 6.27 -6.70
C ILE A 178 -0.98 7.29 -7.34
N LEU A 179 -2.25 6.96 -7.58
CA LEU A 179 -3.23 7.91 -8.10
C LEU A 179 -3.40 9.11 -7.16
N GLU A 180 -3.31 8.91 -5.85
CA GLU A 180 -3.29 10.01 -4.87
C GLU A 180 -2.00 10.83 -4.97
N CYS A 181 -0.85 10.18 -4.97
CA CYS A 181 0.44 10.86 -5.02
C CYS A 181 0.73 11.58 -6.35
N SER A 182 0.06 11.18 -7.43
CA SER A 182 0.09 11.84 -8.74
C SER A 182 -1.00 12.91 -8.90
N GLY A 183 -1.86 13.10 -7.88
CA GLY A 183 -2.86 14.16 -7.84
C GLY A 183 -4.19 13.84 -8.54
N HIS A 184 -4.41 12.60 -8.99
CA HIS A 184 -5.67 12.15 -9.57
C HIS A 184 -6.72 11.80 -8.50
N ILE A 185 -6.27 11.35 -7.33
CA ILE A 185 -7.11 11.16 -6.13
C ILE A 185 -6.78 12.26 -5.12
N THR A 186 -7.82 12.91 -4.59
CA THR A 186 -7.70 13.99 -3.61
C THR A 186 -7.37 13.46 -2.22
N CYS A 187 -8.05 12.40 -1.79
CA CYS A 187 -7.79 11.71 -0.53
C CYS A 187 -8.45 10.33 -0.51
N VAL A 188 -8.03 9.51 0.45
CA VAL A 188 -8.60 8.18 0.71
C VAL A 188 -9.44 8.23 1.98
N VAL A 189 -10.75 8.02 1.85
CA VAL A 189 -11.64 7.77 2.97
C VAL A 189 -11.65 6.27 3.23
N SER A 190 -11.24 5.83 4.42
CA SER A 190 -11.22 4.39 4.74
C SER A 190 -11.80 4.11 6.11
N GLY A 191 -12.74 3.17 6.16
CA GLY A 191 -13.26 2.60 7.40
C GLY A 191 -12.43 1.44 7.96
N ASN A 192 -11.31 1.09 7.30
CA ASN A 192 -10.50 -0.05 7.69
C ASN A 192 -9.49 0.34 8.77
N ILE A 193 -9.21 -0.60 9.67
CA ILE A 193 -8.23 -0.47 10.77
C ILE A 193 -6.88 -1.14 10.49
N ASP A 194 -6.71 -1.68 9.28
CA ASP A 194 -5.55 -2.47 8.86
C ASP A 194 -4.31 -1.65 8.51
N GLN A 195 -4.44 -0.32 8.38
CA GLN A 195 -3.40 0.63 7.97
C GLN A 195 -2.77 0.35 6.59
N LEU A 196 -3.33 -0.57 5.78
CA LEU A 196 -2.71 -1.01 4.53
C LEU A 196 -2.57 0.13 3.51
N HIS A 197 -3.50 1.10 3.50
CA HIS A 197 -3.37 2.31 2.66
C HIS A 197 -2.14 3.14 3.01
N LYS A 198 -1.85 3.32 4.30
CA LYS A 198 -0.67 4.05 4.75
C LYS A 198 0.62 3.29 4.44
N ILE A 199 0.62 1.97 4.65
CA ILE A 199 1.75 1.11 4.31
C ILE A 199 2.00 1.12 2.79
N ALA A 200 0.94 1.18 1.97
CA ALA A 200 1.04 1.36 0.52
C ALA A 200 1.51 2.76 0.09
N GLY A 201 1.65 3.72 1.01
CA GLY A 201 2.16 5.07 0.75
C GLY A 201 1.10 6.15 0.57
N SER A 202 -0.19 5.85 0.81
CA SER A 202 -1.23 6.87 0.78
C SER A 202 -1.00 7.89 1.90
N ARG A 203 -1.01 9.18 1.56
CA ARG A 203 -0.64 10.30 2.42
C ARG A 203 -1.84 10.83 3.21
N GLU A 204 -2.99 10.99 2.55
CA GLU A 204 -4.19 11.58 3.13
C GLU A 204 -5.28 10.51 3.33
N VAL A 205 -5.07 9.65 4.34
CA VAL A 205 -6.05 8.63 4.75
C VAL A 205 -6.91 9.17 5.90
N ILE A 206 -8.22 9.22 5.68
CA ILE A 206 -9.18 9.90 6.57
C ILE A 206 -10.30 8.95 6.93
N THR A 207 -10.72 8.96 8.19
CA THR A 207 -11.88 8.17 8.64
C THR A 207 -13.20 8.72 8.05
N PRO A 208 -14.20 7.87 7.74
CA PRO A 208 -15.54 8.28 7.31
C PRO A 208 -16.15 9.39 8.17
N ARG A 209 -16.11 9.22 9.50
CA ARG A 209 -16.64 10.20 10.46
C ARG A 209 -16.01 11.58 10.30
N THR A 210 -14.68 11.65 10.25
CA THR A 210 -13.94 12.91 10.06
C THR A 210 -14.23 13.53 8.70
N PHE A 211 -14.40 12.70 7.66
CA PHE A 211 -14.74 13.18 6.33
C PHE A 211 -16.12 13.83 6.28
N VAL A 212 -17.14 13.18 6.85
CA VAL A 212 -18.52 13.69 6.93
C VAL A 212 -18.64 14.89 7.89
N ALA A 213 -17.92 14.91 9.02
CA ALA A 213 -17.95 16.05 9.93
C ALA A 213 -17.43 17.36 9.30
N ASN A 214 -16.49 17.26 8.35
CA ASN A 214 -15.88 18.41 7.68
C ASN A 214 -16.47 18.71 6.28
N THR A 215 -17.74 18.33 6.07
CA THR A 215 -18.41 18.37 4.76
C THR A 215 -18.28 19.74 4.04
N SER A 216 -18.47 20.85 4.75
CA SER A 216 -18.48 22.20 4.15
C SER A 216 -17.14 22.63 3.52
N LEU A 217 -16.00 22.13 3.99
CA LEU A 217 -14.67 22.42 3.42
C LEU A 217 -14.30 21.50 2.25
N ARG A 218 -14.97 20.35 2.12
CA ARG A 218 -14.52 19.25 1.27
C ARG A 218 -15.42 18.99 0.07
N LEU A 219 -16.69 19.42 0.11
CA LEU A 219 -17.60 19.30 -1.02
C LEU A 219 -17.10 20.02 -2.27
N SER A 220 -16.37 21.12 -2.15
CA SER A 220 -15.78 21.80 -3.30
C SER A 220 -14.53 21.09 -3.83
N ALA A 221 -13.94 20.14 -3.10
CA ALA A 221 -12.66 19.53 -3.42
C ALA A 221 -12.77 18.37 -4.42
N PHE A 222 -13.96 17.79 -4.62
CA PHE A 222 -14.15 16.64 -5.50
C PHE A 222 -15.48 16.66 -6.23
N ASP A 223 -15.53 15.94 -7.36
CA ASP A 223 -16.71 15.82 -8.23
C ASP A 223 -17.28 14.40 -8.20
N THR A 224 -16.40 13.41 -8.00
CA THR A 224 -16.75 11.98 -7.99
C THR A 224 -16.30 11.30 -6.70
N LEU A 225 -17.20 10.53 -6.09
CA LEU A 225 -16.91 9.56 -5.05
C LEU A 225 -16.76 8.17 -5.69
N LEU A 226 -15.55 7.60 -5.65
CA LEU A 226 -15.27 6.24 -6.10
C LEU A 226 -15.32 5.28 -4.89
N VAL A 227 -16.30 4.40 -4.85
CA VAL A 227 -16.57 3.48 -3.73
C VAL A 227 -16.05 2.09 -4.06
N LEU A 228 -15.17 1.54 -3.21
CA LEU A 228 -14.47 0.27 -3.43
C LEU A 228 -14.60 -0.64 -2.19
N GLY A 229 -15.28 -1.78 -2.33
CA GLY A 229 -15.34 -2.82 -1.28
C GLY A 229 -15.99 -2.37 0.04
N VAL A 230 -16.88 -1.37 -0.03
CA VAL A 230 -17.74 -0.96 1.09
C VAL A 230 -18.93 -1.91 1.14
N SER A 231 -19.43 -2.25 2.34
CA SER A 231 -20.58 -3.17 2.48
C SER A 231 -21.86 -2.51 2.99
N ASP A 232 -21.74 -1.35 3.64
CA ASP A 232 -22.83 -0.46 4.01
C ASP A 232 -22.30 0.97 4.18
N ASP A 233 -23.22 1.93 4.19
CA ASP A 233 -22.92 3.36 4.36
C ASP A 233 -23.29 3.84 5.78
N THR A 234 -22.91 3.08 6.79
CA THR A 234 -23.28 3.35 8.19
C THR A 234 -22.82 4.72 8.69
N GLU A 235 -21.66 5.19 8.21
CA GLU A 235 -21.10 6.50 8.57
C GLU A 235 -21.53 7.63 7.61
N GLY A 236 -22.36 7.33 6.60
CA GLY A 236 -23.05 8.33 5.77
C GLY A 236 -22.20 9.03 4.70
N VAL A 237 -21.07 8.45 4.28
CA VAL A 237 -20.19 9.03 3.24
C VAL A 237 -20.89 9.04 1.88
N ILE A 238 -21.50 7.92 1.49
CA ILE A 238 -22.21 7.78 0.21
C ILE A 238 -23.47 8.65 0.22
N SER A 239 -24.22 8.63 1.32
CA SER A 239 -25.42 9.44 1.52
C SER A 239 -25.11 10.93 1.45
N MET A 240 -24.00 11.36 2.06
CA MET A 240 -23.52 12.74 1.97
C MET A 240 -23.16 13.12 0.53
N ALA A 241 -22.46 12.26 -0.21
CA ALA A 241 -22.11 12.51 -1.60
C ALA A 241 -23.36 12.65 -2.49
N ARG A 242 -24.33 11.74 -2.35
CA ARG A 242 -25.62 11.80 -3.07
C ARG A 242 -26.40 13.07 -2.74
N ALA A 243 -26.51 13.42 -1.46
CA ALA A 243 -27.23 14.62 -1.01
C ALA A 243 -26.63 15.92 -1.57
N ASN A 244 -25.36 15.89 -1.98
CA ASN A 244 -24.64 17.04 -2.52
C ASN A 244 -24.36 16.91 -4.03
N ASN A 245 -25.15 16.12 -4.75
CA ASN A 245 -25.08 15.93 -6.21
C ASN A 245 -23.68 15.53 -6.71
N LYS A 246 -22.95 14.76 -5.92
CA LYS A 246 -21.67 14.17 -6.36
C LYS A 246 -21.95 12.93 -7.18
N ARG A 247 -21.12 12.70 -8.21
CA ARG A 247 -21.16 11.47 -8.98
C ARG A 247 -20.68 10.34 -8.06
N VAL A 248 -21.46 9.26 -7.96
CA VAL A 248 -21.09 8.07 -7.18
C VAL A 248 -20.83 6.93 -8.14
N VAL A 249 -19.60 6.42 -8.12
CA VAL A 249 -19.18 5.25 -8.90
C VAL A 249 -18.84 4.14 -7.93
N ILE A 250 -19.55 3.03 -8.00
CA ILE A 250 -19.36 1.86 -7.15
C ILE A 250 -18.71 0.76 -7.98
N VAL A 251 -17.57 0.25 -7.50
CA VAL A 251 -16.87 -0.87 -8.11
C VAL A 251 -16.82 -2.01 -7.10
N ASP A 252 -17.52 -3.08 -7.41
CA ASP A 252 -17.57 -4.27 -6.57
C ASP A 252 -17.81 -5.51 -7.44
N PRO A 253 -17.21 -6.67 -7.14
CA PRO A 253 -17.52 -7.91 -7.85
C PRO A 253 -18.95 -8.41 -7.64
N PHE A 254 -19.66 -7.92 -6.62
CA PHE A 254 -21.04 -8.28 -6.32
C PHE A 254 -21.91 -7.03 -6.24
N ILE A 255 -23.18 -7.16 -6.68
CA ILE A 255 -24.14 -6.06 -6.61
C ILE A 255 -24.34 -5.68 -5.12
N PRO A 256 -23.92 -4.48 -4.70
CA PRO A 256 -24.03 -4.10 -3.30
C PRO A 256 -25.47 -3.73 -2.93
N LYS A 257 -25.86 -4.06 -1.71
CA LYS A 257 -27.21 -3.75 -1.19
C LYS A 257 -27.47 -2.24 -1.04
N TYR A 258 -26.42 -1.43 -0.95
CA TYR A 258 -26.49 0.03 -0.80
C TYR A 258 -26.48 0.77 -2.14
N LEU A 259 -26.46 0.07 -3.28
CA LEU A 259 -26.50 0.67 -4.60
C LEU A 259 -27.83 1.41 -4.83
N ALA A 260 -27.77 2.67 -5.24
CA ALA A 260 -28.94 3.45 -5.62
C ALA A 260 -29.12 3.45 -7.16
N GLU A 261 -30.34 3.73 -7.61
CA GLU A 261 -30.71 3.74 -9.03
C GLU A 261 -29.88 4.71 -9.89
N PHE A 262 -29.43 5.83 -9.31
CA PHE A 262 -28.65 6.86 -10.00
C PHE A 262 -27.13 6.67 -9.92
N ASP A 263 -26.65 5.69 -9.16
CA ASP A 263 -25.21 5.46 -9.05
C ASP A 263 -24.72 4.64 -10.25
N GLU A 264 -23.45 4.82 -10.60
CA GLU A 264 -22.81 3.99 -11.61
C GLU A 264 -22.20 2.75 -10.98
N TYR A 265 -22.55 1.57 -11.49
CA TYR A 265 -22.02 0.31 -10.99
C TYR A 265 -21.11 -0.37 -12.02
N VAL A 266 -19.91 -0.76 -11.59
CA VAL A 266 -18.96 -1.56 -12.36
C VAL A 266 -18.75 -2.89 -11.64
N CYS A 267 -19.12 -3.98 -12.29
CA CYS A 267 -18.98 -5.34 -11.77
C CYS A 267 -17.56 -5.85 -11.98
N ALA A 268 -16.63 -5.51 -11.08
CA ALA A 268 -15.22 -5.89 -11.21
C ALA A 268 -14.50 -5.89 -9.85
N PRO A 269 -13.39 -6.65 -9.72
CA PRO A 269 -12.43 -6.41 -8.65
C PRO A 269 -11.88 -4.98 -8.72
N ALA A 270 -11.71 -4.33 -7.57
CA ALA A 270 -11.21 -2.95 -7.48
C ALA A 270 -9.86 -2.78 -8.20
N SER A 271 -8.94 -3.74 -8.05
CA SER A 271 -7.62 -3.73 -8.69
C SER A 271 -7.69 -3.69 -10.22
N ASN A 272 -8.67 -4.37 -10.82
CA ASN A 272 -8.83 -4.41 -12.28
C ASN A 272 -9.34 -3.07 -12.80
N PHE A 273 -10.26 -2.44 -12.08
CA PHE A 273 -10.77 -1.12 -12.43
C PHE A 273 -9.71 -0.04 -12.28
N LEU A 274 -8.99 -0.03 -11.16
CA LEU A 274 -7.91 0.93 -10.90
C LEU A 274 -6.76 0.79 -11.91
N ALA A 275 -6.38 -0.44 -12.29
CA ALA A 275 -5.42 -0.67 -13.38
C ALA A 275 -5.89 -0.11 -14.73
N ALA A 276 -7.19 -0.18 -15.03
CA ALA A 276 -7.74 0.44 -16.23
C ALA A 276 -7.69 1.97 -16.14
N LEU A 277 -8.03 2.55 -15.00
CA LEU A 277 -7.95 3.99 -14.78
C LEU A 277 -6.52 4.53 -14.92
N ILE A 278 -5.52 3.85 -14.35
CA ILE A 278 -4.10 4.22 -14.49
C ILE A 278 -3.69 4.20 -15.97
N ARG A 279 -4.09 3.18 -16.74
CA ARG A 279 -3.79 3.10 -18.17
C ARG A 279 -4.44 4.23 -18.98
N GLU A 280 -5.68 4.61 -18.66
CA GLU A 280 -6.36 5.74 -19.32
C GLU A 280 -5.72 7.09 -18.97
N ILE A 281 -5.25 7.25 -17.73
CA ILE A 281 -4.47 8.43 -17.33
C ILE A 281 -3.16 8.47 -18.10
N ASP A 282 -2.39 7.37 -18.09
CA ASP A 282 -1.10 7.29 -18.77
C ASP A 282 -1.22 7.56 -20.28
N SER A 283 -2.27 7.06 -20.93
CA SER A 283 -2.50 7.26 -22.37
C SER A 283 -2.87 8.71 -22.73
N THR A 284 -3.44 9.46 -21.78
CA THR A 284 -3.88 10.85 -21.99
C THR A 284 -2.85 11.89 -21.56
N THR A 285 -1.92 11.54 -20.65
CA THR A 285 -0.75 12.37 -20.36
C THR A 285 0.25 12.36 -21.52
N GLN A 286 0.46 13.52 -22.17
CA GLN A 286 1.59 13.67 -23.08
C GLN A 286 2.91 13.48 -22.29
N PRO A 287 3.92 12.78 -22.85
CA PRO A 287 5.22 12.68 -22.22
C PRO A 287 5.75 14.09 -21.96
N CYS A 288 5.94 14.42 -20.68
CA CYS A 288 6.41 15.74 -20.27
C CYS A 288 7.67 16.07 -21.07
N VAL A 289 7.61 17.14 -21.87
CA VAL A 289 8.76 17.61 -22.64
C VAL A 289 9.88 17.90 -21.65
N ILE A 290 11.03 17.26 -21.90
CA ILE A 290 12.27 17.45 -21.15
C ILE A 290 12.60 18.94 -21.23
N GLY A 291 12.30 19.71 -20.18
CA GLY A 291 12.59 21.16 -20.17
C GLY A 291 11.60 22.06 -19.43
N SER A 292 10.47 21.56 -18.89
CA SER A 292 9.49 22.44 -18.23
C SER A 292 9.38 22.32 -16.71
N SER A 293 10.19 21.49 -16.04
CA SER A 293 10.00 21.17 -14.61
C SER A 293 11.16 21.62 -13.71
N ARG A 294 10.90 21.66 -12.41
CA ARG A 294 11.81 22.00 -11.28
C ARG A 294 13.10 21.16 -11.20
N PHE A 295 13.34 20.26 -12.14
CA PHE A 295 14.49 19.35 -12.18
C PHE A 295 15.45 19.79 -13.30
N PRO A 296 16.61 20.39 -12.97
CA PRO A 296 17.55 20.85 -13.98
C PRO A 296 18.04 19.67 -14.84
N MET A 297 17.94 19.81 -16.16
CA MET A 297 18.56 18.88 -17.09
C MET A 297 20.05 19.18 -17.16
N ILE A 298 20.88 18.15 -16.99
CA ILE A 298 22.31 18.23 -17.22
C ILE A 298 22.65 17.45 -18.49
N ASP A 299 23.25 18.15 -19.44
CA ASP A 299 23.82 17.52 -20.63
C ASP A 299 25.22 17.03 -20.26
N ILE A 300 25.36 15.71 -20.18
CA ILE A 300 26.65 15.08 -19.90
C ILE A 300 27.29 14.88 -21.27
N PRO A 301 28.34 15.67 -21.63
CA PRO A 301 28.91 15.65 -22.97
C PRO A 301 29.14 14.20 -23.38
N SER A 302 28.70 13.82 -24.58
CA SER A 302 28.95 12.49 -25.12
C SER A 302 30.46 12.26 -25.21
N ILE A 303 31.04 11.69 -24.16
CA ILE A 303 32.44 11.36 -24.06
C ILE A 303 32.66 10.31 -25.16
N HIS A 304 33.53 10.65 -26.12
CA HIS A 304 33.70 9.97 -27.41
C HIS A 304 33.51 8.45 -27.32
N LYS A 305 32.78 7.87 -28.28
CA LYS A 305 32.66 6.42 -28.51
C LYS A 305 34.05 5.82 -28.83
N SER A 306 34.93 5.69 -27.84
CA SER A 306 36.10 4.83 -27.95
C SER A 306 35.63 3.40 -27.71
N SER A 307 35.63 2.63 -28.79
CA SER A 307 35.42 1.19 -28.84
C SER A 307 36.42 0.49 -27.93
N GLU A 308 35.99 0.09 -26.75
CA GLU A 308 36.43 -1.11 -26.01
C GLU A 308 35.77 -1.08 -24.62
N SER A 309 34.45 -1.33 -24.57
CA SER A 309 33.88 -1.93 -23.37
C SER A 309 34.59 -3.27 -23.20
N ARG A 310 35.19 -3.54 -22.03
CA ARG A 310 35.68 -4.89 -21.71
C ARG A 310 34.48 -5.82 -21.55
N LEU A 311 33.91 -6.24 -22.69
CA LEU A 311 33.03 -7.38 -22.82
C LEU A 311 33.87 -8.62 -22.52
N GLY A 312 34.03 -8.97 -21.24
CA GLY A 312 34.90 -10.10 -20.91
C GLY A 312 34.96 -10.56 -19.45
N THR A 313 34.58 -9.75 -18.46
CA THR A 313 34.64 -10.19 -17.06
C THR A 313 33.32 -9.92 -16.35
N GLN A 314 32.68 -11.00 -15.90
CA GLN A 314 31.46 -10.99 -15.09
C GLN A 314 31.74 -10.26 -13.76
N LEU A 315 30.93 -9.25 -13.39
CA LEU A 315 31.02 -8.63 -12.06
C LEU A 315 30.55 -9.64 -11.01
N ASP A 316 31.35 -9.81 -9.97
CA ASP A 316 30.96 -10.57 -8.77
C ASP A 316 30.24 -9.61 -7.80
N LEU A 317 28.94 -9.41 -8.04
CA LEU A 317 28.08 -8.54 -7.23
C LEU A 317 28.15 -8.86 -5.71
N PRO A 318 28.07 -10.14 -5.27
CA PRO A 318 28.31 -10.49 -3.87
C PRO A 318 29.65 -9.97 -3.33
N ARG A 319 30.74 -10.16 -4.09
CA ARG A 319 32.06 -9.67 -3.68
C ARG A 319 32.12 -8.15 -3.59
N LEU A 320 31.45 -7.45 -4.50
CA LEU A 320 31.39 -5.98 -4.47
C LEU A 320 30.61 -5.46 -3.25
N VAL A 321 29.54 -6.14 -2.85
CA VAL A 321 28.79 -5.82 -1.63
C VAL A 321 29.67 -6.03 -0.40
N GLU A 322 30.48 -7.09 -0.35
CA GLU A 322 31.46 -7.30 0.73
C GLU A 322 32.48 -6.16 0.83
N LEU A 323 32.94 -5.59 -0.30
CA LEU A 323 33.90 -4.47 -0.30
C LEU A 323 33.36 -3.22 0.41
N VAL A 324 32.05 -3.03 0.40
CA VAL A 324 31.38 -1.87 1.02
C VAL A 324 30.62 -2.22 2.29
N ALA A 325 30.66 -3.48 2.74
CA ALA A 325 29.89 -3.97 3.89
C ALA A 325 30.33 -3.34 5.22
N ASP A 326 31.57 -2.89 5.33
CA ASP A 326 32.10 -2.27 6.55
C ASP A 326 31.71 -0.79 6.71
N PHE A 327 31.15 -0.15 5.67
CA PHE A 327 30.70 1.23 5.79
C PHE A 327 29.41 1.35 6.61
N PRO A 328 29.22 2.44 7.38
CA PRO A 328 28.06 2.59 8.26
C PRO A 328 26.70 2.43 7.56
N SER A 329 26.60 2.88 6.30
CA SER A 329 25.35 2.79 5.54
C SER A 329 24.89 1.36 5.29
N SER A 330 25.78 0.37 5.23
CA SER A 330 25.40 -1.04 5.00
C SER A 330 24.41 -1.57 6.05
N ARG A 331 24.46 -1.02 7.27
CA ARG A 331 23.61 -1.40 8.41
C ARG A 331 22.31 -0.59 8.48
N SER A 332 22.15 0.41 7.62
CA SER A 332 20.93 1.22 7.56
C SER A 332 19.75 0.37 7.12
N THR A 333 18.62 0.54 7.79
CA THR A 333 17.34 -0.09 7.40
C THR A 333 16.65 0.68 6.27
N ILE A 334 17.16 1.88 5.92
CA ILE A 334 16.58 2.79 4.92
C ILE A 334 17.50 2.90 3.69
N HIS A 335 18.80 3.09 3.90
CA HIS A 335 19.81 3.37 2.87
C HIS A 335 20.89 2.29 2.73
N GLY A 336 20.68 1.14 3.39
CA GLY A 336 21.66 0.04 3.40
C GLY A 336 21.39 -1.03 2.35
N VAL A 337 21.90 -2.23 2.63
CA VAL A 337 21.96 -3.34 1.67
C VAL A 337 20.61 -3.66 1.04
N LYS A 338 19.51 -3.56 1.79
CA LYS A 338 18.16 -3.78 1.25
C LYS A 338 17.81 -2.78 0.15
N HIS A 339 18.09 -1.49 0.34
CA HIS A 339 17.85 -0.46 -0.68
C HIS A 339 18.76 -0.65 -1.92
N TRP A 340 19.99 -1.10 -1.71
CA TRP A 340 20.91 -1.42 -2.81
C TRP A 340 20.41 -2.59 -3.66
N GLN A 341 19.81 -3.61 -3.02
CA GLN A 341 19.14 -4.73 -3.70
C GLN A 341 17.91 -4.26 -4.48
N GLU A 342 17.07 -3.43 -3.87
CA GLU A 342 15.87 -2.87 -4.51
C GLU A 342 16.27 -2.07 -5.76
N THR A 343 17.30 -1.23 -5.64
CA THR A 343 17.85 -0.43 -6.76
C THR A 343 18.36 -1.33 -7.89
N ALA A 344 19.15 -2.36 -7.56
CA ALA A 344 19.65 -3.31 -8.55
C ALA A 344 18.53 -4.09 -9.23
N TRP A 345 17.52 -4.51 -8.48
CA TRP A 345 16.40 -5.28 -9.00
C TRP A 345 15.53 -4.45 -9.96
N ILE A 346 15.23 -3.20 -9.59
CA ILE A 346 14.49 -2.27 -10.46
C ILE A 346 15.31 -1.94 -11.71
N ALA A 347 16.61 -1.65 -11.54
CA ALA A 347 17.49 -1.32 -12.65
C ALA A 347 17.58 -2.45 -13.69
N LEU A 348 17.57 -3.71 -13.24
CA LEU A 348 17.53 -4.86 -14.13
C LEU A 348 16.28 -4.86 -15.04
N GLN A 349 15.11 -4.50 -14.50
CA GLN A 349 13.87 -4.43 -15.30
C GLN A 349 13.91 -3.30 -16.32
N LEU A 350 14.54 -2.17 -15.99
CA LEU A 350 14.70 -1.03 -16.90
C LEU A 350 15.69 -1.32 -18.02
N LEU A 351 16.71 -2.13 -17.78
CA LEU A 351 17.74 -2.47 -18.76
C LEU A 351 17.17 -3.23 -19.97
N GLU A 352 16.12 -4.03 -19.78
CA GLU A 352 15.46 -4.74 -20.90
C GLU A 352 14.92 -3.77 -21.97
N ASP A 353 14.47 -2.59 -21.53
CA ASP A 353 13.92 -1.54 -22.39
C ASP A 353 14.96 -0.45 -22.76
N GLN A 354 16.23 -0.59 -22.36
CA GLN A 354 17.30 0.40 -22.54
C GLN A 354 18.61 -0.23 -23.04
N PRO A 355 18.67 -0.67 -24.30
CA PRO A 355 19.85 -1.36 -24.85
C PRO A 355 21.10 -0.47 -24.95
N ASP A 356 20.96 0.85 -24.93
CA ASP A 356 22.07 1.81 -24.98
C ASP A 356 22.70 2.10 -23.60
N ALA A 357 22.09 1.63 -22.50
CA ALA A 357 22.64 1.78 -21.16
C ALA A 357 23.72 0.73 -20.88
N ASP A 358 24.80 1.12 -20.21
CA ASP A 358 25.86 0.20 -19.80
C ASP A 358 25.44 -0.61 -18.56
N PRO A 359 25.19 -1.93 -18.69
CA PRO A 359 24.69 -2.74 -17.58
C PRO A 359 25.72 -2.92 -16.46
N TYR A 360 27.02 -2.73 -16.72
CA TYR A 360 28.07 -2.85 -15.70
C TYR A 360 28.10 -1.62 -14.81
N VAL A 361 28.01 -0.42 -15.38
CA VAL A 361 27.93 0.83 -14.62
C VAL A 361 26.69 0.84 -13.74
N VAL A 362 25.55 0.37 -14.26
CA VAL A 362 24.28 0.26 -13.52
C VAL A 362 24.38 -0.68 -12.31
N GLN A 363 25.01 -1.84 -12.49
CA GLN A 363 25.26 -2.79 -11.39
C GLN A 363 26.14 -2.19 -10.31
N LEU A 364 27.25 -1.55 -10.71
CA LEU A 364 28.15 -0.89 -9.77
C LEU A 364 27.46 0.26 -9.03
N PHE A 365 26.70 1.11 -9.73
CA PHE A 365 25.95 2.19 -9.13
C PHE A 365 25.02 1.70 -8.01
N SER A 366 24.31 0.58 -8.26
CA SER A 366 23.37 0.00 -7.29
C SER A 366 24.03 -0.34 -5.95
N VAL A 367 25.32 -0.70 -5.95
CA VAL A 367 26.10 -1.00 -4.74
C VAL A 367 26.76 0.25 -4.14
N PHE A 368 27.28 1.16 -4.97
CA PHE A 368 28.14 2.24 -4.50
C PHE A 368 27.42 3.55 -4.17
N HIS A 369 26.25 3.86 -4.74
CA HIS A 369 25.66 5.22 -4.66
C HIS A 369 25.45 5.72 -3.23
N ASP A 370 24.99 4.85 -2.32
CA ASP A 370 24.73 5.16 -0.90
C ASP A 370 25.84 4.59 0.04
N CYS A 371 26.90 3.96 -0.48
CA CYS A 371 27.91 3.27 0.35
C CYS A 371 28.73 4.21 1.25
N GLN A 372 28.76 5.51 0.95
CA GLN A 372 29.46 6.54 1.73
C GLN A 372 28.52 7.47 2.50
N ARG A 373 27.26 7.04 2.73
CA ARG A 373 26.33 7.73 3.61
C ARG A 373 26.71 7.48 5.07
N TRP A 374 26.84 8.55 5.86
CA TRP A 374 27.26 8.47 7.26
C TRP A 374 26.09 8.47 8.24
N ASN A 375 24.91 8.95 7.82
CA ASN A 375 23.68 8.91 8.59
C ASN A 375 22.43 8.90 7.68
N ASP A 376 21.28 8.49 8.23
CA ASP A 376 19.99 8.43 7.51
C ASP A 376 19.24 9.79 7.51
N GLU A 377 19.80 10.81 8.18
CA GLU A 377 19.22 12.15 8.21
C GLU A 377 19.69 12.96 6.99
N HIS A 378 20.37 14.09 7.22
CA HIS A 378 20.86 14.96 6.16
C HIS A 378 22.35 14.73 5.91
N ASP A 379 22.67 14.21 4.73
CA ASP A 379 24.05 13.96 4.31
C ASP A 379 24.20 14.27 2.81
N PRO A 380 24.30 15.54 2.40
CA PRO A 380 24.27 15.93 0.98
C PRO A 380 25.52 15.51 0.19
N ASP A 381 26.60 15.13 0.87
CA ASP A 381 27.89 14.81 0.25
C ASP A 381 28.16 13.31 0.06
N HIS A 382 27.25 12.44 0.51
CA HIS A 382 27.42 10.98 0.41
C HIS A 382 27.74 10.51 -1.01
N GLY A 383 27.00 11.00 -2.01
CA GLY A 383 27.24 10.66 -3.41
C GLY A 383 28.62 11.10 -3.90
N ARG A 384 29.06 12.31 -3.54
CA ARG A 384 30.40 12.83 -3.88
C ARG A 384 31.50 12.02 -3.22
N ARG A 385 31.30 11.58 -1.97
CA ARG A 385 32.26 10.69 -1.28
C ARG A 385 32.29 9.30 -1.92
N ALA A 386 31.15 8.75 -2.34
CA ALA A 386 31.09 7.50 -3.09
C ALA A 386 31.87 7.61 -4.40
N ALA A 387 31.70 8.70 -5.15
CA ALA A 387 32.47 8.96 -6.37
C ALA A 387 33.98 9.03 -6.10
N GLN A 388 34.40 9.70 -5.02
CA GLN A 388 35.81 9.74 -4.62
C GLN A 388 36.37 8.37 -4.21
N LEU A 389 35.56 7.49 -3.62
CA LEU A 389 35.95 6.12 -3.32
C LEU A 389 36.15 5.34 -4.63
N ILE A 390 35.19 5.41 -5.55
CA ILE A 390 35.24 4.75 -6.86
C ILE A 390 36.52 5.14 -7.61
N LEU A 391 36.81 6.45 -7.70
CA LEU A 391 38.02 6.95 -8.37
C LEU A 391 39.31 6.49 -7.68
N ARG A 392 39.30 6.33 -6.34
CA ARG A 392 40.44 5.79 -5.58
C ARG A 392 40.66 4.30 -5.77
N MET A 393 39.57 3.52 -5.94
CA MET A 393 39.65 2.09 -6.23
C MET A 393 40.25 1.84 -7.62
N GLY A 394 39.92 2.70 -8.59
CA GLY A 394 40.48 2.67 -9.94
C GLY A 394 39.87 1.59 -10.84
N THR A 395 40.17 1.70 -12.13
CA THR A 395 39.60 0.87 -13.20
C THR A 395 39.99 -0.60 -13.10
N GLU A 396 41.23 -0.90 -12.72
CA GLU A 396 41.72 -2.28 -12.57
C GLU A 396 40.98 -3.05 -11.48
N HIS A 397 40.75 -2.42 -10.32
CA HIS A 397 40.10 -3.07 -9.19
C HIS A 397 38.60 -3.31 -9.44
N LEU A 398 37.96 -2.39 -10.15
CA LEU A 398 36.53 -2.47 -10.49
C LEU A 398 36.27 -3.26 -11.78
N GLY A 399 37.31 -3.61 -12.55
CA GLY A 399 37.18 -4.35 -13.80
C GLY A 399 36.48 -3.57 -14.91
N ILE A 400 36.62 -2.23 -14.92
CA ILE A 400 35.93 -1.32 -15.85
C ILE A 400 36.94 -0.46 -16.63
N CYS A 401 36.50 0.20 -17.71
CA CYS A 401 37.35 1.15 -18.45
C CYS A 401 37.22 2.60 -17.91
N ASP A 402 38.08 3.50 -18.39
CA ASP A 402 38.08 4.92 -17.99
C ASP A 402 36.73 5.60 -18.26
N ARG A 403 36.07 5.26 -19.37
CA ARG A 403 34.72 5.78 -19.65
C ARG A 403 33.70 5.31 -18.61
N GLN A 404 33.76 4.04 -18.21
CA GLN A 404 32.83 3.47 -17.24
C GLN A 404 33.05 4.03 -15.83
N ILE A 405 34.31 4.27 -15.42
CA ILE A 405 34.57 4.86 -14.10
C ILE A 405 34.10 6.31 -14.03
N GLU A 406 34.22 7.07 -15.13
CA GLU A 406 33.69 8.44 -15.23
C GLU A 406 32.15 8.47 -15.14
N LEU A 407 31.46 7.59 -15.88
CA LEU A 407 30.00 7.46 -15.80
C LEU A 407 29.55 7.06 -14.39
N LEU A 408 30.17 6.05 -13.80
CA LEU A 408 29.86 5.58 -12.45
C LEU A 408 30.09 6.66 -11.39
N ALA A 409 31.24 7.33 -11.42
CA ALA A 409 31.55 8.40 -10.48
C ALA A 409 30.56 9.56 -10.62
N THR A 410 30.20 9.93 -11.85
CA THR A 410 29.22 10.99 -12.12
C THR A 410 27.83 10.61 -11.64
N ALA A 411 27.37 9.39 -11.94
CA ALA A 411 26.08 8.87 -11.50
C ALA A 411 25.98 8.92 -9.97
N CYS A 412 26.98 8.41 -9.25
CA CYS A 412 27.03 8.43 -7.79
C CYS A 412 27.09 9.85 -7.22
N ALA A 413 27.92 10.73 -7.80
CA ALA A 413 28.14 12.09 -7.28
C ALA A 413 26.86 12.94 -7.23
N LEU A 414 25.97 12.76 -8.21
CA LEU A 414 24.85 13.68 -8.47
C LEU A 414 23.46 13.04 -8.27
N HIS A 415 23.36 11.76 -7.90
CA HIS A 415 22.07 11.05 -7.85
C HIS A 415 21.03 11.71 -6.92
N ALA A 416 21.48 12.27 -5.79
CA ALA A 416 20.63 12.90 -4.79
C ALA A 416 20.31 14.39 -5.05
N ASP A 417 20.90 15.00 -6.08
CA ASP A 417 20.80 16.44 -6.33
C ASP A 417 19.57 16.83 -7.18
N GLY A 418 18.79 15.85 -7.66
CA GLY A 418 17.56 16.09 -8.43
C GLY A 418 17.76 16.41 -9.91
N TYR A 419 18.93 16.12 -10.49
CA TYR A 419 19.17 16.31 -11.93
C TYR A 419 18.44 15.28 -12.79
N ILE A 420 18.08 15.63 -14.02
CA ILE A 420 17.70 14.66 -15.07
C ILE A 420 18.74 14.69 -16.19
N THR A 421 18.90 13.60 -16.92
CA THR A 421 19.92 13.48 -17.97
C THR A 421 19.39 12.73 -19.20
N SER A 422 20.00 12.99 -20.35
CA SER A 422 19.79 12.23 -21.59
C SER A 422 20.78 11.07 -21.77
N ASP A 423 21.83 10.97 -20.93
CA ASP A 423 22.71 9.80 -20.95
C ASP A 423 21.94 8.56 -20.45
N PRO A 424 21.78 7.51 -21.26
CA PRO A 424 20.90 6.39 -20.91
C PRO A 424 21.41 5.59 -19.70
N THR A 425 22.72 5.54 -19.47
CA THR A 425 23.30 4.79 -18.35
C THR A 425 23.03 5.50 -17.04
N ILE A 426 23.32 6.81 -16.99
CA ILE A 426 23.13 7.62 -15.78
C ILE A 426 21.64 7.84 -15.51
N ALA A 427 20.84 8.04 -16.57
CA ALA A 427 19.38 8.11 -16.47
C ALA A 427 18.79 6.87 -15.80
N LEU A 428 19.22 5.68 -16.22
CA LEU A 428 18.76 4.42 -15.64
C LEU A 428 19.17 4.28 -14.17
N CYS A 429 20.43 4.63 -13.84
CA CYS A 429 20.91 4.63 -12.45
C CYS A 429 20.03 5.52 -11.55
N TRP A 430 19.80 6.76 -11.95
CA TRP A 430 19.01 7.71 -11.16
C TRP A 430 17.54 7.33 -11.07
N ASP A 431 16.93 6.87 -12.15
CA ASP A 431 15.53 6.46 -12.15
C ASP A 431 15.32 5.23 -11.25
N ALA A 432 16.23 4.25 -11.29
CA ALA A 432 16.19 3.08 -10.40
C ALA A 432 16.24 3.45 -8.92
N ASP A 433 17.14 4.37 -8.51
CA ASP A 433 17.18 4.86 -7.12
C ASP A 433 15.93 5.71 -6.78
N ARG A 434 15.43 6.52 -7.71
CA ARG A 434 14.23 7.35 -7.53
C ARG A 434 12.98 6.52 -7.31
N PHE A 435 12.83 5.39 -7.99
CA PHE A 435 11.73 4.46 -7.70
C PHE A 435 11.75 3.96 -6.25
N GLY A 436 12.92 3.96 -5.60
CA GLY A 436 13.08 3.66 -4.18
C GLY A 436 12.61 4.75 -3.22
N LEU A 437 12.23 5.96 -3.66
CA LEU A 437 11.91 7.10 -2.78
C LEU A 437 10.73 6.83 -1.82
N TRP A 438 9.84 5.90 -2.18
CA TRP A 438 8.74 5.49 -1.30
C TRP A 438 9.23 5.01 0.07
N ARG A 439 10.46 4.49 0.17
CA ARG A 439 11.09 4.06 1.42
C ARG A 439 11.18 5.16 2.48
N ILE A 440 11.25 6.42 2.05
CA ILE A 440 11.31 7.60 2.92
C ILE A 440 10.00 8.43 2.86
N GLY A 441 8.89 7.82 2.42
CA GLY A 441 7.58 8.49 2.32
C GLY A 441 7.46 9.49 1.15
N VAL A 442 8.43 9.48 0.22
CA VAL A 442 8.42 10.35 -0.95
C VAL A 442 7.96 9.57 -2.17
N SER A 443 6.85 9.98 -2.78
CA SER A 443 6.40 9.39 -4.03
C SER A 443 7.25 9.88 -5.21
N PRO A 444 7.82 8.98 -6.03
CA PRO A 444 8.50 9.33 -7.26
C PRO A 444 7.55 10.06 -8.20
N GLN A 445 8.03 11.15 -8.80
CA GLN A 445 7.22 11.99 -9.69
C GLN A 445 7.63 11.75 -11.14
N PRO A 446 6.67 11.58 -12.09
CA PRO A 446 6.97 11.46 -13.52
C PRO A 446 7.95 12.52 -14.04
N ALA A 447 7.78 13.76 -13.61
CA ALA A 447 8.62 14.88 -14.03
C ALA A 447 10.07 14.82 -13.52
N GLY A 448 10.35 13.98 -12.51
CA GLY A 448 11.68 13.74 -11.97
C GLY A 448 12.38 12.52 -12.57
N MET A 449 11.76 11.82 -13.52
CA MET A 449 12.36 10.65 -14.17
C MET A 449 13.05 11.05 -15.48
N SER A 450 14.26 10.53 -15.70
CA SER A 450 15.13 10.81 -16.83
C SER A 450 14.65 10.05 -18.07
N LEU A 451 14.40 8.75 -17.92
CA LEU A 451 13.96 7.87 -19.00
C LEU A 451 12.48 8.12 -19.33
N PRO A 452 12.11 8.24 -20.63
CA PRO A 452 10.71 8.45 -21.03
C PRO A 452 9.75 7.40 -20.47
N GLN A 453 10.11 6.12 -20.52
CA GLN A 453 9.26 5.04 -20.02
C GLN A 453 9.10 5.06 -18.50
N SER A 454 10.10 5.53 -17.75
CA SER A 454 10.01 5.68 -16.29
C SER A 454 9.01 6.76 -15.87
N ARG A 455 8.57 7.63 -16.80
CA ARG A 455 7.57 8.68 -16.53
C ARG A 455 6.14 8.14 -16.46
N HIS A 456 5.88 6.94 -16.96
CA HIS A 456 4.53 6.37 -16.90
C HIS A 456 4.18 5.96 -15.47
N LEU A 457 2.96 6.28 -15.02
CA LEU A 457 2.47 5.90 -13.70
C LEU A 457 2.44 4.39 -13.54
N CYS A 458 2.16 3.63 -14.60
CA CYS A 458 2.25 2.17 -14.57
C CYS A 458 3.66 1.68 -14.23
N ARG A 459 4.73 2.34 -14.69
CA ARG A 459 6.11 1.96 -14.34
C ARG A 459 6.47 2.36 -12.93
N ILE A 460 5.98 3.51 -12.45
CA ILE A 460 6.10 3.90 -11.03
C ILE A 460 5.38 2.89 -10.14
N PHE A 461 4.24 2.36 -10.59
CA PHE A 461 3.49 1.29 -9.94
C PHE A 461 4.27 -0.01 -9.86
N ASP A 462 4.72 -0.53 -11.01
CA ASP A 462 5.45 -1.79 -11.07
C ASP A 462 6.69 -1.73 -10.18
N ALA A 463 7.41 -0.60 -10.18
CA ALA A 463 8.59 -0.43 -9.35
C ALA A 463 8.28 -0.46 -7.86
N GLN A 464 7.14 0.11 -7.41
CA GLN A 464 6.74 0.01 -6.02
C GLN A 464 6.47 -1.45 -5.62
N TYR A 465 5.79 -2.22 -6.45
CA TYR A 465 5.54 -3.65 -6.23
C TYR A 465 6.84 -4.46 -6.19
N LEU A 466 7.75 -4.21 -7.13
CA LEU A 466 9.06 -4.89 -7.24
C LEU A 466 9.91 -4.74 -5.97
N ARG A 467 9.79 -3.63 -5.25
CA ARG A 467 10.48 -3.42 -3.96
C ARG A 467 10.02 -4.41 -2.89
N TYR A 468 8.72 -4.71 -2.83
CA TYR A 468 8.19 -5.70 -1.88
C TYR A 468 8.59 -7.13 -2.25
N SER A 469 8.84 -7.40 -3.53
CA SER A 469 9.26 -8.72 -4.04
C SER A 469 10.74 -8.80 -4.38
N THR A 470 11.59 -7.92 -3.82
CA THR A 470 13.01 -7.87 -4.16
C THR A 470 13.73 -9.15 -3.68
N PRO A 471 14.40 -9.90 -4.57
CA PRO A 471 15.06 -11.14 -4.21
C PRO A 471 16.48 -10.89 -3.64
N GLY A 472 17.12 -11.96 -3.16
CA GLY A 472 18.51 -11.92 -2.68
C GLY A 472 19.54 -11.62 -3.78
N TRP A 473 20.75 -11.23 -3.37
CA TRP A 473 21.84 -10.87 -4.29
C TRP A 473 22.24 -12.00 -5.25
N ASP A 474 22.09 -13.25 -4.85
CA ASP A 474 22.32 -14.43 -5.66
C ASP A 474 21.38 -14.49 -6.87
N VAL A 475 20.09 -14.24 -6.65
CA VAL A 475 19.07 -14.17 -7.70
C VAL A 475 19.30 -12.95 -8.59
N ILE A 476 19.59 -11.78 -8.01
CA ILE A 476 19.89 -10.57 -8.77
C ILE A 476 21.10 -10.79 -9.68
N ALA A 477 22.21 -11.31 -9.15
CA ALA A 477 23.43 -11.55 -9.91
C ALA A 477 23.24 -12.57 -11.04
N SER A 478 22.50 -13.66 -10.79
CA SER A 478 22.19 -14.63 -11.83
C SER A 478 21.29 -14.05 -12.94
N SER A 479 20.37 -13.15 -12.59
CA SER A 479 19.49 -12.48 -13.55
C SER A 479 20.23 -11.47 -14.42
N TYR A 480 21.14 -10.68 -13.85
CA TYR A 480 22.07 -9.82 -14.61
C TYR A 480 22.94 -10.62 -15.57
N LYS A 481 23.43 -11.79 -15.14
CA LYS A 481 24.19 -12.70 -16.01
C LYS A 481 23.35 -13.17 -17.20
N SER A 482 22.11 -13.58 -16.96
CA SER A 482 21.19 -14.02 -18.02
C SER A 482 20.87 -12.88 -18.99
N LEU A 483 20.60 -11.67 -18.49
CA LEU A 483 20.35 -10.51 -19.34
C LEU A 483 21.57 -10.15 -20.18
N SER A 484 22.76 -10.11 -19.58
CA SER A 484 24.00 -9.81 -20.29
C SER A 484 24.28 -10.83 -21.41
N GLN A 485 23.99 -12.12 -21.18
CA GLN A 485 24.08 -13.15 -22.21
C GLN A 485 23.08 -12.95 -23.35
N ARG A 486 21.85 -12.52 -23.04
CA ARG A 486 20.82 -12.21 -24.05
C ARG A 486 21.16 -10.97 -24.87
N LEU A 487 21.71 -9.93 -24.25
CA LEU A 487 22.12 -8.69 -24.95
C LEU A 487 23.36 -8.89 -25.84
N LEU A 488 24.15 -9.94 -25.57
CA LEU A 488 25.31 -10.34 -26.37
C LEU A 488 24.96 -11.19 -27.60
N GLN A 489 23.77 -11.81 -27.61
CA GLN A 489 23.23 -12.62 -28.71
C GLN A 489 22.41 -11.75 -29.65
#